data_AF-A0A1E2RWR1-F1
#
_entry.id   AF-A0A1E2RWR1-F1
#
_cell.length_a   1.000
_cell.length_b   1.000
_cell.length_c   1.000
_cell.angle_alpha   90.00
_cell.angle_beta   90.00
_cell.angle_gamma   90.00
#
_symmetry.space_group_name_H-M   'P 1'
#
loop_
_entity.id
_entity.type
_entity.pdbx_description
1 polymer ?
#
loop_
_entity_poly.entity_id
_entity_poly.type
_entity_poly.pdbx_seq_one_letter_code
_entity_poly.pdbx_strand_id
1 'polypeptide(L)'
;MFNPQNQFRKPGGGPMGSVDGTAKVLGFVVAVLATPTIYDLTVAYFSRVIVNGYGSEFLDLFQLGWFGVLGLLTYNIARVAIAPALLMAGTALAMRLI
;
A
#
# COMPACT_ATOMS: atom_id res chain seq x y z
N MET A 1 -29.65 4.03 -28.57
CA MET A 1 -28.62 5.03 -28.91
C MET A 1 -27.48 4.88 -27.91
N PHE A 2 -26.38 4.24 -28.31
CA PHE A 2 -25.14 4.21 -27.52
C PHE A 2 -24.51 5.59 -27.61
N ASN A 3 -24.33 6.29 -26.48
CA ASN A 3 -23.68 7.59 -26.44
C ASN A 3 -22.18 7.43 -26.11
N PRO A 4 -21.27 7.40 -27.11
CA PRO A 4 -19.84 7.17 -26.88
C PRO A 4 -19.16 8.31 -26.11
N GLN A 5 -19.81 9.47 -25.98
CA GLN A 5 -19.25 10.64 -25.28
C GLN A 5 -19.15 10.47 -23.76
N ASN A 6 -19.84 9.49 -23.16
CA ASN A 6 -19.76 9.24 -21.72
C ASN A 6 -18.52 8.43 -21.32
N GLN A 7 -17.82 7.81 -22.28
CA GLN A 7 -16.65 6.96 -22.01
C GLN A 7 -15.32 7.73 -21.96
N PHE A 8 -15.31 8.99 -22.44
CA PHE A 8 -14.12 9.86 -22.40
C PHE A 8 -14.05 10.77 -21.17
N ARG A 9 -15.06 10.74 -20.29
CA ARG A 9 -14.93 11.29 -18.94
C ARG A 9 -14.03 10.34 -18.15
N LYS A 10 -12.71 10.45 -18.32
CA LYS A 10 -11.74 9.88 -17.39
C LYS A 10 -12.19 10.29 -15.97
N PRO A 11 -12.59 9.36 -15.09
CA PRO A 11 -13.10 9.72 -13.77
C PRO A 11 -12.06 10.42 -12.88
N GLY A 12 -10.80 10.52 -13.33
CA GLY A 12 -9.66 10.99 -12.53
C GLY A 12 -9.26 12.45 -12.70
N GLY A 13 -10.03 13.30 -13.40
CA GLY A 13 -9.65 14.70 -13.64
C GLY A 13 -9.81 15.65 -12.46
N GLY A 14 -10.43 15.22 -11.35
CA GLY A 14 -10.66 16.04 -10.16
C GLY A 14 -9.54 15.94 -9.12
N PRO A 15 -9.53 16.82 -8.09
CA PRO A 15 -8.56 16.81 -6.99
C PRO A 15 -8.40 15.42 -6.36
N MET A 16 -9.50 14.67 -6.25
CA MET A 16 -9.52 13.30 -5.72
C MET A 16 -8.64 12.33 -6.53
N GLY A 17 -8.61 12.44 -7.86
CA GLY A 17 -7.80 11.57 -8.72
C GLY A 17 -6.31 11.82 -8.58
N SER A 18 -5.91 13.08 -8.38
CA SER A 18 -4.52 13.48 -8.13
C SER A 18 -4.02 13.01 -6.75
N VAL A 19 -4.85 13.18 -5.72
CA VAL A 19 -4.55 12.70 -4.34
C VAL A 19 -4.42 11.18 -4.32
N ASP A 20 -5.31 10.47 -5.00
CA ASP A 20 -5.30 9.00 -5.02
C ASP A 20 -4.09 8.44 -5.80
N GLY A 21 -3.62 9.14 -6.84
CA GLY A 21 -2.35 8.83 -7.52
C GLY A 21 -1.14 9.05 -6.60
N THR A 22 -1.11 10.17 -5.88
CA THR A 22 -0.01 10.54 -4.97
C THR A 22 0.06 9.58 -3.78
N ALA A 23 -1.08 9.20 -3.21
CA ALA A 23 -1.17 8.25 -2.11
C ALA A 23 -0.67 6.85 -2.48
N LYS A 24 -0.86 6.42 -3.73
CA LYS A 24 -0.30 5.15 -4.23
C LYS A 24 1.22 5.20 -4.30
N VAL A 25 1.80 6.28 -4.83
CA VAL A 25 3.27 6.42 -4.93
C VAL A 25 3.89 6.48 -3.53
N LEU A 26 3.35 7.32 -2.64
CA LEU A 26 3.83 7.39 -1.26
C LEU A 26 3.62 6.08 -0.51
N GLY A 27 2.49 5.41 -0.72
CA GLY A 27 2.22 4.09 -0.15
C GLY A 27 3.22 3.03 -0.62
N PHE A 28 3.65 3.09 -1.88
CA PHE A 28 4.69 2.22 -2.42
C PHE A 28 6.05 2.49 -1.78
N VAL A 29 6.43 3.76 -1.60
CA VAL A 29 7.68 4.12 -0.91
C VAL A 29 7.67 3.61 0.53
N VAL A 30 6.56 3.80 1.25
CA VAL A 30 6.40 3.29 2.62
C VAL A 30 6.48 1.76 2.64
N ALA A 31 5.86 1.07 1.69
CA ALA A 31 5.97 -0.39 1.59
C ALA A 31 7.43 -0.83 1.42
N VAL A 32 8.16 -0.27 0.45
CA VAL A 32 9.57 -0.64 0.20
C VAL A 32 10.44 -0.42 1.44
N LEU A 33 10.20 0.66 2.20
CA LEU A 33 11.01 1.00 3.39
C LEU A 33 10.61 0.22 4.64
N ALA A 34 9.32 0.00 4.88
CA ALA A 34 8.82 -0.61 6.11
C ALA A 34 8.75 -2.13 6.03
N THR A 35 8.52 -2.71 4.84
CA THR A 35 8.43 -4.17 4.66
C THR A 35 9.67 -4.94 5.14
N PRO A 36 10.93 -4.55 4.84
CA PRO A 36 12.09 -5.30 5.35
C PRO A 36 12.16 -5.31 6.88
N THR A 37 11.92 -4.17 7.53
CA THR A 37 11.91 -4.07 9.00
C THR A 37 10.82 -4.93 9.63
N ILE A 38 9.61 -4.93 9.05
CA ILE A 38 8.50 -5.76 9.53
C ILE A 38 8.77 -7.25 9.29
N TYR A 39 9.42 -7.57 8.16
CA TYR A 39 9.81 -8.93 7.83
C TYR A 39 10.82 -9.48 8.84
N ASP A 40 11.87 -8.75 9.16
CA ASP A 40 12.90 -9.21 10.12
C ASP A 40 12.32 -9.51 11.51
N LEU A 41 11.32 -8.72 11.94
CA LEU A 41 10.63 -8.93 13.21
C LEU A 41 9.70 -10.15 13.22
N THR A 42 9.16 -10.55 12.06
CA THR A 42 8.12 -11.58 11.97
C THR A 42 8.62 -12.91 11.41
N VAL A 43 9.74 -12.90 10.66
CA VAL A 43 10.28 -14.09 9.99
C VAL A 43 10.68 -15.18 10.98
N ALA A 44 11.17 -14.83 12.17
CA ALA A 44 11.57 -15.79 13.19
C ALA A 44 10.38 -16.52 13.83
N TYR A 45 9.23 -15.85 13.95
CA TYR A 45 7.99 -16.50 14.38
C TYR A 45 7.45 -17.40 13.27
N PHE A 46 7.40 -16.87 12.05
CA PHE A 46 6.86 -17.57 10.89
C PHE A 46 7.66 -18.82 10.54
N SER A 47 8.99 -18.75 10.60
CA SER A 47 9.88 -19.90 10.35
C SER A 47 9.63 -21.04 11.33
N ARG A 48 9.42 -20.75 12.62
CA ARG A 48 9.09 -21.77 13.64
C ARG A 48 7.78 -22.49 13.33
N VAL A 49 6.75 -21.75 12.91
CA VAL A 49 5.45 -22.33 12.55
C VAL A 49 5.58 -23.27 11.35
N ILE A 50 6.36 -22.88 10.35
CA ILE A 50 6.52 -23.66 9.12
C ILE A 50 7.39 -24.89 9.33
N VAL A 51 8.53 -24.76 10.02
CA VAL A 51 9.40 -25.91 10.32
C VAL A 51 8.64 -26.97 11.11
N ASN A 52 7.77 -26.58 12.04
CA ASN A 52 6.98 -27.51 12.84
C ASN A 52 5.83 -28.18 12.06
N GLY A 53 5.32 -27.56 10.98
CA GLY A 53 4.15 -28.06 10.24
C GLY A 53 4.49 -28.74 8.91
N TYR A 54 5.44 -28.19 8.16
CA TYR A 54 5.73 -28.53 6.77
C TYR A 54 7.18 -28.98 6.53
N GLY A 55 8.05 -28.93 7.55
CA GLY A 55 9.47 -29.26 7.42
C GLY A 55 10.31 -28.11 6.83
N SER A 56 11.64 -28.22 6.93
CA SER A 56 12.57 -27.16 6.51
C SER A 56 12.69 -27.00 4.98
N GLU A 57 12.26 -28.00 4.21
CA GLU A 57 12.43 -28.04 2.75
C GLU A 57 11.66 -26.93 2.02
N PHE A 58 10.55 -26.46 2.58
CA PHE A 58 9.73 -25.41 1.98
C PHE A 58 9.98 -24.02 2.61
N LEU A 59 10.89 -23.91 3.57
CA LEU A 59 11.09 -22.68 4.36
C LEU A 59 11.30 -21.45 3.46
N ASP A 60 12.21 -21.55 2.49
CA ASP A 60 12.57 -20.44 1.60
C ASP A 60 11.40 -19.98 0.73
N LEU A 61 10.61 -20.92 0.21
CA LEU A 61 9.46 -20.61 -0.64
C LEU A 61 8.38 -19.86 0.16
N PHE A 62 8.11 -20.33 1.38
CA PHE A 62 7.15 -19.66 2.24
C PHE A 62 7.66 -18.33 2.78
N GLN A 63 8.96 -18.20 3.05
CA GLN A 63 9.58 -16.94 3.43
C GLN A 63 9.45 -15.88 2.33
N LEU A 64 9.66 -16.26 1.07
CA LEU A 64 9.43 -15.38 -0.07
C LEU A 64 7.95 -14.98 -0.19
N GLY A 65 7.04 -15.95 -0.05
CA GLY A 65 5.60 -15.69 -0.04
C GLY A 65 5.19 -14.72 1.08
N TRP A 66 5.74 -14.91 2.28
CA TRP A 66 5.47 -14.06 3.44
C TRP A 66 5.98 -12.62 3.24
N PHE A 67 7.17 -12.46 2.65
CA PHE A 67 7.69 -11.15 2.28
C PHE A 67 6.75 -10.42 1.31
N GLY A 68 6.24 -11.12 0.29
CA GLY A 68 5.28 -10.55 -0.66
C GLY A 68 3.96 -10.14 -0.01
N VAL A 69 3.41 -10.98 0.87
CA VAL A 69 2.18 -10.69 1.62
C VAL A 69 2.35 -9.46 2.52
N LEU A 70 3.46 -9.38 3.26
CA LEU A 70 3.76 -8.21 4.09
C LEU A 70 3.91 -6.94 3.25
N GLY A 71 4.60 -7.00 2.12
CA GLY A 71 4.72 -5.89 1.18
C GLY A 71 3.36 -5.35 0.71
N LEU A 72 2.48 -6.25 0.29
CA LEU A 72 1.12 -5.90 -0.12
C LEU A 72 0.30 -5.32 1.03
N LEU A 73 0.41 -5.88 2.24
CA LEU A 73 -0.31 -5.37 3.40
C LEU A 73 0.13 -3.95 3.75
N THR A 74 1.44 -3.73 3.86
CA THR A 74 2.02 -2.42 4.19
C THR A 74 1.62 -1.37 3.15
N TYR A 75 1.66 -1.72 1.87
CA TYR A 75 1.22 -0.84 0.78
C TYR A 75 -0.25 -0.42 0.93
N ASN A 76 -1.15 -1.38 1.16
CA ASN A 76 -2.58 -1.09 1.26
C ASN A 76 -2.88 -0.21 2.49
N ILE A 77 -2.25 -0.50 3.63
CA ILE A 77 -2.39 0.31 4.85
C ILE A 77 -1.88 1.74 4.60
N ALA A 78 -0.69 1.88 4.03
CA ALA A 78 -0.08 3.18 3.77
C ALA A 78 -0.93 4.00 2.78
N ARG A 79 -1.39 3.41 1.68
CA ARG A 79 -2.27 4.09 0.71
C ARG A 79 -3.53 4.63 1.38
N VAL A 80 -4.19 3.82 2.20
CA VAL A 80 -5.42 4.21 2.90
C VAL A 80 -5.17 5.30 3.93
N ALA A 81 -4.03 5.28 4.62
CA ALA A 81 -3.69 6.30 5.61
C ALA A 81 -3.28 7.65 4.97
N ILE A 82 -2.56 7.63 3.85
CA ILE A 82 -2.00 8.82 3.21
C ILE A 82 -3.07 9.66 2.50
N ALA A 83 -4.08 9.03 1.89
CA ALA A 83 -5.13 9.74 1.16
C ALA A 83 -5.90 10.77 2.03
N PRO A 84 -6.47 10.42 3.21
CA PRO A 84 -7.12 11.39 4.07
C PRO A 84 -6.13 12.39 4.69
N ALA A 85 -4.89 11.97 4.98
CA ALA A 85 -3.86 12.87 5.50
C ALA A 85 -3.51 14.00 4.51
N LEU A 86 -3.40 13.69 3.22
CA LEU A 86 -3.18 14.68 2.17
C LEU A 86 -4.35 15.67 2.06
N LEU A 87 -5.59 15.17 2.16
CA LEU A 87 -6.78 16.04 2.13
C LEU A 87 -6.80 16.99 3.34
N MET A 88 -6.50 16.50 4.55
CA MET A 88 -6.44 17.33 5.75
C MET A 88 -5.29 18.34 5.71
N ALA A 89 -4.11 17.94 5.21
CA ALA A 89 -2.99 18.84 5.04
C ALA A 89 -3.31 19.95 4.02
N GLY A 90 -3.94 19.59 2.90
CA GLY A 90 -4.36 20.54 1.87
C GLY A 90 -5.36 21.57 2.37
N THR A 91 -6.36 21.15 3.16
CA THR A 91 -7.35 22.08 3.73
C THR A 91 -6.75 22.97 4.81
N ALA A 92 -5.86 22.43 5.65
CA ALA A 92 -5.16 23.22 6.68
C ALA A 92 -4.26 24.30 6.08
N LEU A 93 -3.58 24.00 4.96
CA LEU A 93 -2.79 24.97 4.21
C LEU A 93 -3.67 26.05 3.58
N ALA A 94 -4.78 25.66 2.94
CA ALA A 94 -5.73 26.60 2.34
C ALA A 94 -6.32 27.57 3.38
N MET A 95 -6.66 27.08 4.58
CA MET A 95 -7.15 27.91 5.68
C MET A 95 -6.13 28.91 6.23
N ARG A 96 -4.82 28.69 6.02
CA ARG A 96 -3.77 29.63 6.42
C ARG A 96 -3.48 30.71 5.38
N LEU A 97 -3.93 30.52 4.14
CA LEU A 97 -3.67 31.42 3.01
C LEU A 97 -4.86 32.34 2.68
N ILE A 98 -5.98 32.17 3.38
CA ILE A 98 -7.19 33.01 3.36
C ILE A 98 -7.23 33.79 4.66
#